data_AF-A0A815VLT6-F1
#
_entry.id   AF-A0A815VLT6-F1
#
_cell.length_a   1.000
_cell.length_b   1.000
_cell.length_c   1.000
_cell.angle_alpha   90.00
_cell.angle_beta   90.00
_cell.angle_gamma   90.00
#
_symmetry.space_group_name_H-M   'P 1'
#
loop_
_entity.id
_entity.type
_entity.pdbx_description
1 polymer ?
#
loop_
_entity_poly.entity_id
_entity_poly.type
_entity_poly.pdbx_seq_one_letter_code
_entity_poly.pdbx_strand_id
1 'polypeptide(L)'
;MILYCSPVMNTDNDELIAIELEMAEIDQQMNSLRQQRNHLANRQKRLKETIKQKEQSTTTNLIEQWKRTDFSWSSKIDEVRTNIFKINSFRQWQLETINVTLSGYDCILIMPTGGGKSLCYQLPAIISDGITIVVSPLISLVEDQIHALRKLKIDARALNASTPRPEQTEIMHILDGKSKGDSLLKILYLTPEKLAKSKTIMSKLQKLYETKRFARLIVDEVHCVSQFGHDFRPDYKYLSIFKRQFPNVSILGLTATATLKVIDDIRQILKIPHCILFRAPFNRKNLFYEVLQKSDVGKNAFSDLVNCIQQRFDKQSGIVYCLSQRDAEDVCVELQRH
;
A
#
# COMPACT_ATOMS: atom_id res chain seq x y z
N MET A 1 -96.75 29.06 2.54
CA MET A 1 -96.03 27.83 2.94
C MET A 1 -94.70 27.85 2.21
N ILE A 2 -93.63 27.96 2.99
CA ILE A 2 -92.27 28.27 2.56
C ILE A 2 -91.60 26.97 2.07
N LEU A 3 -90.97 27.00 0.89
CA LEU A 3 -89.91 26.06 0.53
C LEU A 3 -88.73 26.86 -0.03
N TYR A 4 -87.78 27.13 0.86
CA TYR A 4 -86.44 27.63 0.56
C TYR A 4 -85.73 26.61 -0.34
N CYS A 5 -85.33 27.00 -1.55
CA CYS A 5 -84.21 26.36 -2.23
C CYS A 5 -82.93 27.04 -1.72
N SER A 6 -82.17 26.29 -0.93
CA SER A 6 -80.94 26.70 -0.26
C SER A 6 -79.80 26.91 -1.27
N PRO A 7 -78.97 27.96 -1.16
CA PRO A 7 -77.78 28.13 -1.98
C PRO A 7 -76.64 27.28 -1.39
N VAL A 8 -76.71 25.96 -1.58
CA VAL A 8 -75.61 25.06 -1.23
C VAL A 8 -75.06 24.54 -2.54
N MET A 9 -74.11 25.26 -3.13
CA MET A 9 -73.12 24.75 -4.10
C MET A 9 -72.16 25.89 -4.46
N ASN A 10 -71.05 26.00 -3.71
CA ASN A 10 -69.75 26.41 -4.29
C ASN A 10 -68.54 26.30 -3.35
N THR A 11 -68.69 26.18 -2.02
CA THR A 11 -67.55 26.23 -1.09
C THR A 11 -66.53 25.11 -1.28
N ASP A 12 -66.98 23.86 -1.42
CA ASP A 12 -66.10 22.71 -1.57
C ASP A 12 -65.45 22.67 -2.95
N ASN A 13 -66.13 23.27 -3.95
CA ASN A 13 -65.61 23.39 -5.31
C ASN A 13 -64.56 24.51 -5.39
N ASP A 14 -64.76 25.62 -4.69
CA ASP A 14 -63.78 26.70 -4.55
C ASP A 14 -62.54 26.23 -3.77
N GLU A 15 -62.72 25.39 -2.74
CA GLU A 15 -61.61 24.76 -1.99
C GLU A 15 -60.85 23.74 -2.85
N LEU A 16 -61.55 22.92 -3.64
CA LEU A 16 -60.92 22.01 -4.61
C LEU A 16 -60.08 22.77 -5.64
N ILE A 17 -60.61 23.87 -6.19
CA ILE A 17 -59.87 24.75 -7.13
C ILE A 17 -58.63 25.35 -6.47
N ALA A 18 -58.73 25.80 -5.21
CA ALA A 18 -57.59 26.35 -4.47
C ALA A 18 -56.48 25.30 -4.26
N ILE A 19 -56.85 24.06 -3.91
CA ILE A 19 -55.90 22.95 -3.78
C ILE A 19 -55.27 22.60 -5.13
N GLU A 20 -56.04 22.54 -6.22
CA GLU A 20 -55.52 22.27 -7.57
C GLU A 20 -54.52 23.35 -8.02
N LEU A 21 -54.77 24.62 -7.69
CA LEU A 21 -53.85 25.73 -7.96
C LEU A 21 -52.56 25.61 -7.14
N GLU A 22 -52.65 25.26 -5.86
CA GLU A 22 -51.47 25.06 -4.99
C GLU A 22 -50.63 23.85 -5.46
N MET A 23 -51.29 22.76 -5.84
CA MET A 23 -50.63 21.59 -6.46
C MET A 23 -49.90 21.97 -7.75
N ALA A 24 -50.54 22.76 -8.62
CA ALA A 24 -49.91 23.24 -9.86
C ALA A 24 -48.69 24.14 -9.59
N GLU A 25 -48.74 24.99 -8.57
CA GLU A 25 -47.61 25.82 -8.16
C GLU A 25 -46.45 24.96 -7.62
N ILE A 26 -46.75 23.97 -6.78
CA ILE A 26 -45.76 23.01 -6.27
C ILE A 26 -45.11 22.24 -7.42
N ASP A 27 -45.89 21.80 -8.41
CA ASP A 27 -45.37 21.09 -9.59
C ASP A 27 -44.46 21.99 -10.44
N GLN A 28 -44.79 23.27 -10.58
CA GLN A 28 -43.94 24.26 -11.24
C GLN A 28 -42.61 24.45 -10.48
N GLN A 29 -42.65 24.55 -9.16
CA GLN A 29 -41.46 24.62 -8.31
C GLN A 29 -40.61 23.35 -8.42
N MET A 30 -41.23 22.17 -8.39
CA MET A 30 -40.55 20.89 -8.60
C MET A 30 -39.84 20.81 -9.96
N ASN A 31 -40.48 21.29 -11.02
CA ASN A 31 -39.87 21.35 -12.35
C ASN A 31 -38.67 22.30 -12.39
N SER A 32 -38.77 23.48 -11.78
CA SER A 32 -37.66 24.42 -11.63
C SER A 32 -36.48 23.79 -10.87
N LEU A 33 -36.76 23.15 -9.72
CA LEU A 33 -35.74 22.47 -8.92
C LEU A 33 -35.08 21.30 -9.67
N ARG A 34 -35.86 20.53 -10.46
CA ARG A 34 -35.32 19.46 -11.33
C ARG A 34 -34.38 20.04 -12.40
N GLN A 35 -34.73 21.17 -13.01
CA GLN A 35 -33.85 21.84 -13.98
C GLN A 35 -32.56 22.33 -13.33
N GLN A 36 -32.65 22.97 -12.16
CA GLN A 36 -31.48 23.41 -11.39
C GLN A 36 -30.57 22.23 -11.01
N ARG A 37 -31.14 21.12 -10.53
CA ARG A 37 -30.40 19.89 -10.22
C ARG A 37 -29.67 19.35 -11.45
N ASN A 38 -30.33 19.31 -12.61
CA ASN A 38 -29.71 18.84 -13.85
C ASN A 38 -28.57 19.77 -14.31
N HIS A 39 -28.74 21.09 -14.14
CA HIS A 39 -27.68 22.06 -14.40
C HIS A 39 -26.46 21.84 -13.49
N LEU A 40 -26.68 21.67 -12.18
CA LEU A 40 -25.63 21.37 -11.21
C LEU A 40 -24.94 20.04 -11.49
N ALA A 41 -25.68 18.99 -11.87
CA ALA A 41 -25.12 17.70 -12.25
C ALA A 41 -24.19 17.80 -13.47
N ASN A 42 -24.59 18.56 -14.49
CA ASN A 42 -23.75 18.83 -15.67
C ASN A 42 -22.49 19.62 -15.31
N ARG A 43 -22.62 20.64 -14.45
CA ARG A 43 -21.46 21.41 -13.95
C ARG A 43 -20.51 20.53 -13.13
N GLN A 44 -21.04 19.66 -12.27
CA GLN A 44 -20.26 18.68 -11.50
C GLN A 44 -19.49 17.74 -12.43
N LYS A 45 -20.12 17.22 -13.50
CA LYS A 45 -19.47 16.35 -14.47
C LYS A 45 -18.31 17.04 -15.18
N ARG A 46 -18.52 18.27 -15.68
CA ARG A 46 -17.46 19.08 -16.33
C ARG A 46 -16.30 19.35 -15.39
N LEU A 47 -16.58 19.75 -14.14
CA LEU A 47 -15.53 20.01 -13.15
C LEU A 47 -14.72 18.74 -12.84
N LYS A 48 -15.36 17.57 -12.69
CA LYS A 48 -14.67 16.29 -12.51
C LYS A 48 -13.74 15.97 -13.68
N GLU A 49 -14.17 16.21 -14.91
CA GLU A 49 -13.36 16.01 -16.12
C GLU A 49 -12.16 16.97 -16.17
N THR A 50 -12.36 18.26 -15.87
CA THR A 50 -11.27 19.25 -15.80
C THR A 50 -10.25 18.93 -14.71
N ILE A 51 -10.71 18.51 -13.52
CA ILE A 51 -9.83 18.08 -12.42
C ILE A 51 -9.00 16.87 -12.88
N LYS A 52 -9.65 15.86 -13.47
CA LYS A 52 -8.97 14.66 -13.98
C LYS A 52 -7.91 14.98 -15.03
N GLN A 53 -8.20 15.92 -15.94
CA GLN A 53 -7.23 16.35 -16.96
C GLN A 53 -6.02 17.09 -16.36
N LYS A 54 -6.26 18.01 -15.41
CA LYS A 54 -5.18 18.72 -14.70
C LYS A 54 -4.34 17.78 -13.84
N GLU A 55 -4.97 16.81 -13.17
CA GLU A 55 -4.27 15.78 -12.41
C GLU A 55 -3.42 14.91 -13.34
N GLN A 56 -3.94 14.51 -14.49
CA GLN A 56 -3.20 13.71 -15.48
C GLN A 56 -2.00 14.47 -16.05
N SER A 57 -2.15 15.73 -16.48
CA SER A 57 -1.02 16.51 -17.02
C SER A 57 0.07 16.76 -15.97
N THR A 58 -0.32 17.04 -14.72
CA THR A 58 0.62 17.25 -13.62
C THR A 58 1.32 15.94 -13.22
N THR A 59 0.59 14.83 -13.19
CA THR A 59 1.13 13.51 -12.85
C THR A 59 2.10 13.01 -13.93
N THR A 60 1.79 13.21 -15.22
CA THR A 60 2.69 12.82 -16.32
C THR A 60 4.00 13.57 -16.26
N ASN A 61 3.98 14.90 -16.07
CA ASN A 61 5.20 15.70 -15.93
C ASN A 61 6.03 15.29 -14.71
N LEU A 62 5.38 15.01 -13.56
CA LEU A 62 6.07 14.53 -12.36
C LEU A 62 6.70 13.15 -12.60
N ILE A 63 6.00 12.23 -13.27
CA ILE A 63 6.55 10.90 -13.57
C ILE A 63 7.76 11.01 -14.50
N GLU A 64 7.70 11.83 -15.55
CA GLU A 64 8.80 12.01 -16.49
C GLU A 64 10.05 12.60 -15.83
N GLN A 65 9.87 13.51 -14.87
CA GLN A 65 10.98 14.03 -14.07
C GLN A 65 11.77 12.92 -13.38
N TRP A 66 11.10 11.88 -12.89
CA TRP A 66 11.76 10.81 -12.13
C TRP A 66 12.31 9.68 -12.99
N LYS A 67 11.99 9.66 -14.29
CA LYS A 67 12.59 8.72 -15.26
C LYS A 67 13.99 9.12 -15.72
N ARG A 68 14.42 10.34 -15.40
CA ARG A 68 15.71 10.88 -15.80
C ARG A 68 16.87 10.06 -15.23
N THR A 69 18.00 10.09 -15.94
CA THR A 69 19.23 9.37 -15.60
C THR A 69 20.44 10.30 -15.51
N ASP A 70 20.19 11.60 -15.30
CA ASP A 70 21.20 12.67 -15.21
C ASP A 70 21.34 13.23 -13.79
N PHE A 71 20.88 12.47 -12.78
CA PHE A 71 21.10 12.82 -11.38
C PHE A 71 22.55 12.57 -10.98
N SER A 72 23.02 13.28 -9.94
CA SER A 72 24.39 13.11 -9.41
C SER A 72 24.70 11.68 -8.92
N TRP A 73 23.68 10.89 -8.61
CA TRP A 73 23.79 9.49 -8.19
C TRP A 73 23.55 8.48 -9.31
N SER A 74 23.19 8.89 -10.53
CA SER A 74 22.80 7.97 -11.60
C SER A 74 23.90 6.96 -11.96
N SER A 75 25.16 7.40 -12.03
CA SER A 75 26.30 6.49 -12.25
C SER A 75 26.45 5.44 -11.14
N LYS A 76 26.21 5.83 -9.87
CA LYS A 76 26.26 4.90 -8.74
C LYS A 76 25.09 3.91 -8.75
N ILE A 77 23.91 4.34 -9.21
CA ILE A 77 22.76 3.44 -9.41
C ILE A 77 23.16 2.32 -10.39
N ASP A 78 23.72 2.66 -11.55
CA ASP A 78 24.08 1.67 -12.56
C ASP A 78 25.19 0.73 -12.09
N GLU A 79 26.19 1.26 -11.38
CA GLU A 79 27.25 0.48 -10.75
C GLU A 79 26.68 -0.53 -9.74
N VAL A 80 25.88 -0.07 -8.77
CA VAL A 80 25.30 -0.92 -7.73
C VAL A 80 24.33 -1.96 -8.33
N ARG A 81 23.51 -1.55 -9.30
CA ARG A 81 22.58 -2.46 -10.00
C ARG A 81 23.33 -3.60 -10.68
N THR A 82 24.41 -3.28 -11.39
CA THR A 82 25.14 -4.23 -12.25
C THR A 82 26.16 -5.04 -11.45
N ASN A 83 26.94 -4.39 -10.58
CA ASN A 83 28.06 -5.02 -9.89
C ASN A 83 27.66 -5.73 -8.60
N ILE A 84 26.65 -5.23 -7.89
CA ILE A 84 26.21 -5.80 -6.62
C ILE A 84 24.97 -6.65 -6.83
N PHE A 85 23.86 -6.06 -7.30
CA PHE A 85 22.60 -6.80 -7.44
C PHE A 85 22.54 -7.72 -8.67
N LYS A 86 23.46 -7.59 -9.64
CA LYS A 86 23.52 -8.39 -10.87
C LYS A 86 22.22 -8.33 -11.68
N ILE A 87 21.61 -7.14 -11.76
CA ILE A 87 20.37 -6.89 -12.50
C ILE A 87 20.65 -6.13 -13.80
N ASN A 88 20.12 -6.63 -14.91
CA ASN A 88 20.36 -6.03 -16.24
C ASN A 88 19.53 -4.75 -16.47
N SER A 89 18.28 -4.72 -16.00
CA SER A 89 17.37 -3.60 -16.21
C SER A 89 16.38 -3.44 -15.06
N PHE A 90 15.90 -2.21 -14.88
CA PHE A 90 14.85 -1.92 -13.92
C PHE A 90 13.47 -2.33 -14.46
N ARG A 91 12.65 -2.87 -13.58
CA ARG A 91 11.22 -3.06 -13.82
C ARG A 91 10.49 -1.72 -13.66
N GLN A 92 9.25 -1.70 -14.11
CA GLN A 92 8.38 -0.52 -14.02
C GLN A 92 8.39 0.08 -12.61
N TRP A 93 8.53 1.41 -12.53
CA TRP A 93 8.56 2.22 -11.30
C TRP A 93 9.77 2.05 -10.40
N GLN A 94 10.68 1.11 -10.66
CA GLN A 94 11.83 0.91 -9.78
C GLN A 94 12.80 2.09 -9.84
N LEU A 95 13.23 2.50 -11.04
CA LEU A 95 14.17 3.61 -11.20
C LEU A 95 13.58 4.92 -10.68
N GLU A 96 12.32 5.18 -11.01
CA GLU A 96 11.60 6.38 -10.57
C GLU A 96 11.50 6.44 -9.04
N THR A 97 11.15 5.33 -8.40
CA THR A 97 11.10 5.26 -6.92
C THR A 97 12.48 5.43 -6.30
N ILE A 98 13.52 4.84 -6.89
CA ILE A 98 14.91 4.98 -6.43
C ILE A 98 15.34 6.46 -6.50
N ASN A 99 15.09 7.14 -7.62
CA ASN A 99 15.43 8.54 -7.81
C ASN A 99 14.69 9.45 -6.81
N VAL A 100 13.39 9.21 -6.60
CA VAL A 100 12.59 9.92 -5.59
C VAL A 100 13.17 9.74 -4.19
N THR A 101 13.51 8.50 -3.84
CA THR A 101 14.01 8.13 -2.51
C THR A 101 15.41 8.70 -2.25
N LEU A 102 16.28 8.72 -3.27
CA LEU A 102 17.61 9.33 -3.18
C LEU A 102 17.56 10.86 -3.14
N SER A 103 16.50 11.45 -3.69
CA SER A 103 16.24 12.89 -3.61
C SER A 103 15.66 13.34 -2.26
N GLY A 104 15.35 12.41 -1.35
CA GLY A 104 14.83 12.71 -0.01
C GLY A 104 13.33 13.04 0.03
N TYR A 105 12.58 12.75 -1.03
CA TYR A 105 11.12 12.94 -1.04
C TYR A 105 10.40 11.73 -0.46
N ASP A 106 9.24 11.98 0.15
CA ASP A 106 8.34 10.92 0.61
C ASP A 106 7.63 10.26 -0.58
N CYS A 107 7.50 8.94 -0.53
CA CYS A 107 6.95 8.16 -1.63
C CYS A 107 6.07 7.01 -1.13
N ILE A 108 5.01 6.71 -1.87
CA ILE A 108 4.24 5.47 -1.75
C ILE A 108 4.37 4.72 -3.07
N LEU A 109 4.86 3.48 -2.98
CA LEU A 109 4.99 2.58 -4.12
C LEU A 109 4.04 1.39 -3.95
N ILE A 110 3.09 1.30 -4.87
CA ILE A 110 2.13 0.20 -4.97
C ILE A 110 2.55 -0.66 -6.16
N MET A 111 3.07 -1.85 -5.87
CA MET A 111 3.46 -2.83 -6.89
C MET A 111 3.07 -4.23 -6.45
N PRO A 112 2.56 -5.08 -7.35
CA PRO A 112 2.16 -6.44 -7.01
C PRO A 112 3.31 -7.21 -6.34
N THR A 113 2.96 -8.24 -5.57
CA THR A 113 3.95 -9.17 -4.99
C THR A 113 4.90 -9.68 -6.07
N GLY A 114 6.17 -9.85 -5.74
CA GLY A 114 7.19 -10.21 -6.74
C GLY A 114 7.50 -9.11 -7.77
N GLY A 115 6.87 -7.94 -7.71
CA GLY A 115 7.15 -6.79 -8.59
C GLY A 115 8.55 -6.19 -8.41
N GLY A 116 9.26 -6.55 -7.33
CA GLY A 116 10.62 -6.06 -7.06
C GLY A 116 10.65 -4.80 -6.18
N LYS A 117 9.68 -4.65 -5.26
CA LYS A 117 9.62 -3.54 -4.29
C LYS A 117 10.90 -3.40 -3.47
N SER A 118 11.50 -4.50 -3.04
CA SER A 118 12.66 -4.47 -2.15
C SER A 118 13.87 -3.75 -2.73
N LEU A 119 14.11 -3.89 -4.04
CA LEU A 119 15.20 -3.20 -4.73
C LEU A 119 15.10 -1.67 -4.58
N CYS A 120 13.86 -1.14 -4.51
CA CYS A 120 13.60 0.31 -4.47
C CYS A 120 14.10 0.97 -3.19
N TYR A 121 14.35 0.22 -2.12
CA TYR A 121 14.99 0.73 -0.90
C TYR A 121 16.36 0.13 -0.63
N GLN A 122 16.61 -1.12 -1.04
CA GLN A 122 17.89 -1.79 -0.82
C GLN A 122 19.00 -1.12 -1.62
N LEU A 123 18.75 -0.76 -2.89
CA LEU A 123 19.76 -0.09 -3.71
C LEU A 123 20.10 1.31 -3.17
N PRO A 124 19.12 2.18 -2.85
CA PRO A 124 19.40 3.44 -2.17
C PRO A 124 20.15 3.30 -0.85
N ALA A 125 19.89 2.24 -0.07
CA ALA A 125 20.56 2.01 1.21
C ALA A 125 22.08 1.81 1.05
N ILE A 126 22.51 1.19 -0.05
CA ILE A 126 23.94 1.01 -0.34
C ILE A 126 24.59 2.32 -0.75
N ILE A 127 23.93 3.08 -1.64
CA ILE A 127 24.45 4.34 -2.19
C ILE A 127 24.57 5.43 -1.11
N SER A 128 23.64 5.44 -0.16
CA SER A 128 23.58 6.49 0.85
C SER A 128 24.46 6.20 2.06
N ASP A 129 24.89 7.29 2.68
CA ASP A 129 25.51 7.24 4.00
C ASP A 129 24.46 6.99 5.08
N GLY A 130 24.90 6.38 6.18
CA GLY A 130 24.02 6.02 7.29
C GLY A 130 23.25 4.71 7.07
N ILE A 131 22.17 4.57 7.84
CA ILE A 131 21.40 3.34 8.01
C ILE A 131 19.98 3.59 7.52
N THR A 132 19.49 2.70 6.67
CA THR A 132 18.08 2.62 6.28
C THR A 132 17.32 1.77 7.29
N ILE A 133 16.28 2.32 7.90
CA ILE A 133 15.43 1.60 8.85
C ILE A 133 14.21 1.07 8.11
N VAL A 134 13.95 -0.23 8.21
CA VAL A 134 12.81 -0.88 7.56
C VAL A 134 11.88 -1.42 8.64
N VAL A 135 10.63 -1.00 8.62
CA VAL A 135 9.57 -1.54 9.48
C VAL A 135 8.75 -2.53 8.67
N SER A 136 8.75 -3.80 9.07
CA SER A 136 8.01 -4.86 8.38
C SER A 136 7.27 -5.75 9.36
N PRO A 137 6.03 -6.22 9.06
CA PRO A 137 5.27 -7.05 9.97
C PRO A 137 5.63 -8.54 9.89
N LEU A 138 6.33 -8.95 8.83
CA LEU A 138 6.51 -10.35 8.45
C LEU A 138 7.96 -10.79 8.70
N ILE A 139 8.19 -11.44 9.84
CA ILE A 139 9.53 -11.88 10.26
C ILE A 139 10.15 -12.85 9.25
N SER A 140 9.39 -13.82 8.75
CA SER A 140 9.85 -14.77 7.74
C SER A 140 10.35 -14.08 6.46
N LEU A 141 9.61 -13.07 5.98
CA LEU A 141 10.02 -12.30 4.81
C LEU A 141 11.31 -11.51 5.08
N VAL A 142 11.47 -10.96 6.29
CA VAL A 142 12.68 -10.25 6.70
C VAL A 142 13.89 -11.17 6.72
N GLU A 143 13.75 -12.41 7.19
CA GLU A 143 14.82 -13.41 7.20
C GLU A 143 15.29 -13.73 5.77
N ASP A 144 14.36 -13.93 4.84
CA ASP A 144 14.68 -14.12 3.41
C ASP A 144 15.43 -12.92 2.82
N GLN A 145 14.99 -11.69 3.15
CA GLN A 145 15.68 -10.47 2.67
C GLN A 145 17.10 -10.37 3.24
N ILE A 146 17.29 -10.64 4.53
CA ILE A 146 18.62 -10.59 5.18
C ILE A 146 19.54 -11.65 4.58
N HIS A 147 19.04 -12.87 4.37
CA HIS A 147 19.81 -13.94 3.77
C HIS A 147 20.26 -13.58 2.35
N ALA A 148 19.38 -13.01 1.53
CA ALA A 148 19.72 -12.54 0.18
C ALA A 148 20.77 -11.41 0.22
N LEU A 149 20.63 -10.43 1.10
CA LEU A 149 21.58 -9.32 1.24
C LEU A 149 22.97 -9.78 1.73
N ARG A 150 23.02 -10.74 2.67
CA ARG A 150 24.28 -11.33 3.15
C ARG A 150 25.04 -12.07 2.05
N LYS A 151 24.34 -12.77 1.14
CA LYS A 151 24.97 -13.37 -0.06
C LYS A 151 25.64 -12.34 -0.96
N LEU A 152 25.11 -11.12 -0.98
CA LEU A 152 25.69 -9.98 -1.69
C LEU A 152 26.74 -9.22 -0.86
N LYS A 153 27.14 -9.75 0.30
CA LYS A 153 28.07 -9.12 1.27
C LYS A 153 27.59 -7.76 1.79
N ILE A 154 26.27 -7.55 1.85
CA ILE A 154 25.67 -6.35 2.43
C ILE A 154 25.30 -6.65 3.89
N ASP A 155 25.82 -5.86 4.83
CA ASP A 155 25.45 -5.99 6.25
C ASP A 155 24.01 -5.46 6.46
N ALA A 156 23.11 -6.40 6.72
CA ALA A 156 21.73 -6.18 7.06
C ALA A 156 21.34 -7.07 8.24
N ARG A 157 20.59 -6.50 9.18
CA ARG A 157 20.24 -7.15 10.45
C ARG A 157 18.78 -6.90 10.82
N ALA A 158 18.24 -7.71 11.72
CA ALA A 158 16.90 -7.54 12.28
C ALA A 158 16.94 -7.40 13.80
N LEU A 159 16.07 -6.56 14.35
CA LEU A 159 15.72 -6.56 15.78
C LEU A 159 14.24 -6.86 15.93
N ASN A 160 13.94 -8.05 16.45
CA ASN A 160 12.60 -8.51 16.76
C ASN A 160 12.56 -9.10 18.20
N ALA A 161 11.54 -9.90 18.50
CA ALA A 161 11.41 -10.56 19.80
C ALA A 161 12.34 -11.78 19.95
N SER A 162 12.66 -12.46 18.85
CA SER A 162 13.50 -13.67 18.83
C SER A 162 15.00 -13.39 18.67
N THR A 163 15.42 -12.15 18.40
CA THR A 163 16.84 -11.80 18.26
C THR A 163 17.64 -12.13 19.54
N PRO A 164 18.75 -12.88 19.45
CA PRO A 164 19.59 -13.19 20.61
C PRO A 164 20.20 -11.95 21.27
N ARG A 165 20.38 -11.98 22.61
CA ARG A 165 20.96 -10.85 23.38
C ARG A 165 22.34 -10.37 22.88
N PRO A 166 23.28 -11.26 22.47
CA PRO A 166 24.57 -10.82 21.93
C PRO A 166 24.40 -9.98 20.66
N GLU A 167 23.56 -10.43 19.73
CA GLU A 167 23.27 -9.72 18.48
C GLU A 167 22.56 -8.38 18.74
N GLN A 168 21.61 -8.35 19.68
CA GLN A 168 20.97 -7.09 20.10
C GLN A 168 22.01 -6.08 20.60
N THR A 169 22.92 -6.52 21.47
CA THR A 169 23.98 -5.66 22.04
C THR A 169 24.89 -5.11 20.95
N GLU A 170 25.29 -5.95 20.01
CA GLU A 170 26.13 -5.55 18.88
C GLU A 170 25.43 -4.51 18.00
N ILE A 171 24.15 -4.72 17.65
CA ILE A 171 23.37 -3.76 16.88
C ILE A 171 23.30 -2.42 17.63
N MET A 172 23.03 -2.43 18.95
CA MET A 172 22.99 -1.20 19.74
C MET A 172 24.34 -0.44 19.73
N HIS A 173 25.47 -1.15 19.76
CA HIS A 173 26.79 -0.54 19.64
C HIS A 173 27.03 0.06 18.25
N ILE A 174 26.61 -0.62 17.18
CA ILE A 174 26.69 -0.09 15.81
C ILE A 174 25.87 1.20 15.69
N LEU A 175 24.65 1.22 16.22
CA LEU A 175 23.78 2.40 16.25
C LEU A 175 24.38 3.55 17.08
N ASP A 176 25.20 3.22 18.08
CA ASP A 176 25.96 4.21 18.85
C ASP A 176 27.18 4.79 18.13
N GLY A 177 27.50 4.28 16.94
CA GLY A 177 28.70 4.61 16.19
C GLY A 177 29.96 3.90 16.69
N LYS A 178 29.81 2.89 17.55
CA LYS A 178 30.91 2.09 18.14
C LYS A 178 31.13 0.78 17.39
N SER A 179 30.97 0.80 16.05
CA SER A 179 31.17 -0.41 15.24
C SER A 179 32.62 -0.89 15.39
N LYS A 180 32.81 -2.20 15.57
CA LYS A 180 34.14 -2.82 15.56
C LYS A 180 34.45 -3.24 14.11
N GLY A 181 35.55 -2.76 13.55
CA GLY A 181 36.00 -3.09 12.19
C GLY A 181 35.27 -2.34 11.08
N ASP A 182 35.39 -2.84 9.84
CA ASP A 182 34.85 -2.21 8.61
C ASP A 182 33.34 -2.45 8.39
N SER A 183 32.63 -3.06 9.36
CA SER A 183 31.20 -3.38 9.19
C SER A 183 30.35 -2.11 9.23
N LEU A 184 29.82 -1.75 8.06
CA LEU A 184 28.90 -0.64 7.84
C LEU A 184 27.49 -1.19 7.64
N LEU A 185 26.75 -1.42 8.74
CA LEU A 185 25.34 -1.78 8.70
C LEU A 185 24.56 -0.81 7.80
N LYS A 186 23.99 -1.31 6.70
CA LYS A 186 23.24 -0.48 5.74
C LYS A 186 21.73 -0.53 5.98
N ILE A 187 21.23 -1.67 6.43
CA ILE A 187 19.78 -1.89 6.60
C ILE A 187 19.50 -2.55 7.95
N LEU A 188 18.62 -1.94 8.73
CA LEU A 188 18.11 -2.50 9.97
C LEU A 188 16.60 -2.71 9.86
N TYR A 189 16.17 -3.97 9.95
CA TYR A 189 14.77 -4.35 10.00
C TYR A 189 14.26 -4.34 11.44
N LEU A 190 13.10 -3.74 11.66
CA LEU A 190 12.39 -3.65 12.94
C LEU A 190 10.97 -4.15 12.75
N THR A 191 10.42 -4.80 13.77
CA THR A 191 8.96 -5.01 13.81
C THR A 191 8.26 -3.75 14.35
N PRO A 192 7.00 -3.49 13.97
CA PRO A 192 6.24 -2.34 14.45
C PRO A 192 6.14 -2.30 15.98
N GLU A 193 5.93 -3.45 16.61
CA GLU A 193 5.79 -3.59 18.07
C GLU A 193 7.10 -3.22 18.77
N LYS A 194 8.23 -3.62 18.20
CA LYS A 194 9.56 -3.32 18.74
C LYS A 194 9.84 -1.81 18.66
N LEU A 195 9.49 -1.18 17.54
CA LEU A 195 9.63 0.26 17.35
C LEU A 195 8.72 1.06 18.30
N ALA A 196 7.46 0.63 18.47
CA ALA A 196 6.48 1.33 19.29
C ALA A 196 6.77 1.21 20.79
N LYS A 197 7.23 0.05 21.26
CA LYS A 197 7.36 -0.25 22.70
C LYS A 197 8.76 0.04 23.27
N SER A 198 9.80 0.11 22.43
CA SER A 198 11.18 0.25 22.90
C SER A 198 11.65 1.71 22.92
N LYS A 199 11.69 2.32 24.11
CA LYS A 199 12.32 3.64 24.34
C LYS A 199 13.80 3.66 23.94
N THR A 200 14.51 2.55 24.17
CA THR A 200 15.92 2.42 23.82
C THR A 200 16.14 2.54 22.31
N ILE A 201 15.32 1.86 21.49
CA ILE A 201 15.41 1.97 20.04
C ILE A 201 15.13 3.41 19.60
N MET A 202 14.08 4.05 20.13
CA MET A 202 13.79 5.44 19.80
C MET A 202 14.97 6.38 20.11
N SER A 203 15.62 6.21 21.28
CA SER A 203 16.82 6.96 21.63
C SER A 203 17.97 6.72 20.65
N LYS A 204 18.17 5.48 20.18
CA LYS A 204 19.18 5.18 19.15
C LYS A 204 18.85 5.82 17.80
N LEU A 205 17.58 5.79 17.38
CA LEU A 205 17.13 6.44 16.15
C LEU A 205 17.31 7.96 16.22
N GLN A 206 17.04 8.56 17.38
CA GLN A 206 17.29 9.98 17.61
C GLN A 206 18.78 10.33 17.50
N LYS A 207 19.65 9.52 18.10
CA LYS A 207 21.10 9.70 17.94
C LYS A 207 21.56 9.54 16.48
N LEU A 208 21.03 8.58 15.74
CA LEU A 208 21.31 8.45 14.29
C LEU A 208 20.86 9.69 13.53
N TYR A 209 19.70 10.24 13.87
CA TYR A 209 19.20 11.46 13.24
C TYR A 209 20.10 12.67 13.51
N GLU A 210 20.47 12.89 14.78
CA GLU A 210 21.36 13.98 15.21
C GLU A 210 22.74 13.90 14.56
N THR A 211 23.24 12.67 14.35
CA THR A 211 24.54 12.41 13.69
C THR A 211 24.45 12.31 12.17
N LYS A 212 23.29 12.62 11.56
CA LYS A 212 23.02 12.52 10.10
C LYS A 212 23.27 11.12 9.53
N ARG A 213 23.12 10.08 10.34
CA ARG A 213 23.25 8.66 9.98
C ARG A 213 21.91 7.94 9.84
N PHE A 214 20.78 8.64 10.02
CA PHE A 214 19.46 8.11 9.70
C PHE A 214 19.13 8.44 8.23
N ALA A 215 19.36 7.50 7.32
CA ALA A 215 19.24 7.74 5.89
C ALA A 215 17.78 7.91 5.44
N ARG A 216 16.90 6.99 5.85
CA ARG A 216 15.48 6.94 5.46
C ARG A 216 14.70 5.91 6.28
N LEU A 217 13.39 6.09 6.33
CA LEU A 217 12.45 5.11 6.86
C LEU A 217 11.72 4.42 5.72
N ILE A 218 11.70 3.08 5.77
CA ILE A 218 10.91 2.24 4.88
C ILE A 218 9.78 1.63 5.69
N VAL A 219 8.56 1.73 5.20
CA VAL A 219 7.37 1.15 5.81
C VAL A 219 6.87 0.06 4.86
N ASP A 220 7.28 -1.17 5.14
CA ASP A 220 6.81 -2.34 4.40
C ASP A 220 5.40 -2.72 4.86
N GLU A 221 4.61 -3.24 3.93
CA GLU A 221 3.15 -3.38 4.04
C GLU A 221 2.47 -2.15 4.66
N VAL A 222 2.73 -0.98 4.07
CA VAL A 222 2.25 0.30 4.59
C VAL A 222 0.73 0.38 4.74
N HIS A 223 -0.04 -0.45 4.03
CA HIS A 223 -1.49 -0.53 4.19
C HIS A 223 -1.92 -0.90 5.63
N CYS A 224 -1.06 -1.57 6.41
CA CYS A 224 -1.33 -1.95 7.80
C CYS A 224 -1.56 -0.76 8.73
N VAL A 225 -1.14 0.46 8.35
CA VAL A 225 -1.42 1.68 9.13
C VAL A 225 -2.92 2.03 9.15
N SER A 226 -3.64 1.66 8.08
CA SER A 226 -5.03 2.04 7.85
C SER A 226 -6.00 0.98 8.36
N GLN A 227 -7.03 1.40 9.08
CA GLN A 227 -8.13 0.51 9.48
C GLN A 227 -9.01 0.06 8.30
N PHE A 228 -8.91 0.75 7.17
CA PHE A 228 -9.56 0.34 5.92
C PHE A 228 -8.70 -0.64 5.11
N GLY A 229 -7.49 -0.96 5.59
CA GLY A 229 -6.65 -2.02 5.05
C GLY A 229 -7.14 -3.41 5.46
N HIS A 230 -6.76 -4.43 4.70
CA HIS A 230 -7.15 -5.83 4.95
C HIS A 230 -6.36 -6.50 6.09
N ASP A 231 -5.21 -5.94 6.49
CA ASP A 231 -4.37 -6.41 7.61
C ASP A 231 -3.99 -5.24 8.53
N PHE A 232 -4.99 -4.58 9.15
CA PHE A 232 -4.74 -3.46 10.06
C PHE A 232 -3.92 -3.90 11.29
N ARG A 233 -2.83 -3.19 11.58
CA ARG A 233 -1.97 -3.45 12.75
C ARG A 233 -1.84 -2.20 13.64
N PRO A 234 -2.37 -2.21 14.88
CA PRO A 234 -2.35 -1.04 15.75
C PRO A 234 -0.97 -0.41 15.97
N ASP A 235 0.09 -1.22 16.12
CA ASP A 235 1.44 -0.73 16.37
C ASP A 235 1.99 0.14 15.21
N TYR A 236 1.50 -0.02 13.97
CA TYR A 236 1.86 0.84 12.85
C TYR A 236 1.39 2.30 13.04
N LYS A 237 0.33 2.54 13.83
CA LYS A 237 -0.13 3.92 14.12
C LYS A 237 0.93 4.74 14.85
N TYR A 238 1.85 4.09 15.55
CA TYR A 238 2.96 4.76 16.21
C TYR A 238 3.85 5.54 15.22
N LEU A 239 3.92 5.11 13.96
CA LEU A 239 4.66 5.81 12.90
C LEU A 239 4.14 7.24 12.64
N SER A 240 2.95 7.60 13.11
CA SER A 240 2.41 8.96 12.98
C SER A 240 3.26 10.05 13.65
N ILE A 241 4.06 9.69 14.66
CA ILE A 241 4.95 10.64 15.33
C ILE A 241 6.27 10.83 14.56
N PHE A 242 6.55 9.97 13.58
CA PHE A 242 7.87 9.84 13.01
C PHE A 242 8.30 11.09 12.24
N LYS A 243 7.42 11.64 11.38
CA LYS A 243 7.67 12.92 10.70
C LYS A 243 7.82 14.10 11.64
N ARG A 244 7.18 14.06 12.82
CA ARG A 244 7.33 15.11 13.84
C ARG A 244 8.70 15.05 14.50
N GLN A 245 9.23 13.86 14.73
CA GLN A 245 10.55 13.67 15.36
C GLN A 245 11.71 13.77 14.37
N PHE A 246 11.52 13.28 13.14
CA PHE A 246 12.53 13.17 12.11
C PHE A 246 12.05 13.84 10.80
N PRO A 247 11.80 15.17 10.81
CA PRO A 247 11.17 15.86 9.67
C PRO A 247 11.96 15.72 8.36
N ASN A 248 13.29 15.68 8.45
CA ASN A 248 14.18 15.58 7.29
C ASN A 248 14.39 14.14 6.79
N VAL A 249 13.86 13.13 7.49
CA VAL A 249 13.98 11.73 7.06
C VAL A 249 12.84 11.42 6.10
N SER A 250 13.21 10.99 4.89
CA SER A 250 12.26 10.53 3.87
C SER A 250 11.60 9.22 4.28
N ILE A 251 10.31 9.08 3.93
CA ILE A 251 9.52 7.87 4.14
C ILE A 251 9.16 7.25 2.79
N LEU A 252 9.50 5.97 2.62
CA LEU A 252 9.01 5.16 1.50
C LEU A 252 8.04 4.09 2.02
N GLY A 253 6.76 4.26 1.71
CA GLY A 253 5.71 3.26 1.96
C GLY A 253 5.61 2.26 0.81
N LEU A 254 5.59 0.96 1.12
CA LEU A 254 5.55 -0.12 0.15
C LEU A 254 4.33 -1.00 0.39
N THR A 255 3.59 -1.34 -0.66
CA THR A 255 2.57 -2.39 -0.55
C THR A 255 2.22 -3.02 -1.89
N ALA A 256 1.65 -4.23 -1.84
CA ALA A 256 1.06 -4.88 -2.99
C ALA A 256 -0.27 -4.28 -3.42
N THR A 257 -1.11 -3.88 -2.47
CA THR A 257 -2.49 -3.48 -2.72
C THR A 257 -2.88 -2.30 -1.82
N ALA A 258 -3.50 -1.28 -2.42
CA ALA A 258 -4.15 -0.21 -1.67
C ALA A 258 -5.27 0.42 -2.51
N THR A 259 -6.42 0.65 -1.88
CA THR A 259 -7.51 1.45 -2.45
C THR A 259 -7.17 2.93 -2.31
N LEU A 260 -7.85 3.81 -3.06
CA LEU A 260 -7.63 5.27 -2.92
C LEU A 260 -7.86 5.74 -1.49
N LYS A 261 -8.90 5.22 -0.83
CA LYS A 261 -9.21 5.50 0.58
C LYS A 261 -8.07 5.11 1.52
N VAL A 262 -7.47 3.93 1.31
CA VAL A 262 -6.31 3.48 2.10
C VAL A 262 -5.10 4.37 1.86
N ILE A 263 -4.86 4.82 0.62
CA ILE A 263 -3.74 5.72 0.29
C ILE A 263 -3.88 7.07 1.01
N ASP A 264 -5.08 7.65 1.00
CA ASP A 264 -5.33 8.92 1.67
C ASP A 264 -5.17 8.80 3.18
N ASP A 265 -5.62 7.69 3.77
CA ASP A 265 -5.44 7.40 5.20
C ASP A 265 -3.95 7.21 5.56
N ILE A 266 -3.18 6.49 4.72
CA ILE A 266 -1.73 6.36 4.87
C ILE A 266 -1.07 7.75 4.93
N ARG A 267 -1.40 8.64 3.99
CA ARG A 267 -0.86 10.00 3.93
C ARG A 267 -1.15 10.80 5.20
N GLN A 268 -2.38 10.69 5.71
CA GLN A 268 -2.82 11.40 6.91
C GLN A 268 -2.16 10.87 8.19
N ILE A 269 -2.03 9.55 8.31
CA ILE A 269 -1.43 8.89 9.48
C ILE A 269 0.07 9.16 9.51
N LEU A 270 0.79 8.92 8.40
CA LEU A 270 2.24 9.12 8.32
C LEU A 270 2.66 10.59 8.18
N LYS A 271 1.71 11.51 8.05
CA LYS A 271 1.93 12.97 7.88
C LYS A 271 2.77 13.30 6.64
N ILE A 272 2.45 12.68 5.51
CA ILE A 272 3.12 12.85 4.21
C ILE A 272 2.12 13.28 3.10
N PRO A 273 1.43 14.43 3.26
CA PRO A 273 0.34 14.83 2.36
C PRO A 273 0.76 15.02 0.89
N HIS A 274 2.02 15.37 0.66
CA HIS A 274 2.58 15.62 -0.67
C HIS A 274 3.45 14.47 -1.19
N CYS A 275 3.31 13.26 -0.64
CA CYS A 275 4.11 12.13 -1.09
C CYS A 275 3.84 11.80 -2.57
N ILE A 276 4.90 11.44 -3.27
CA ILE A 276 4.83 10.94 -4.64
C ILE A 276 4.19 9.55 -4.61
N LEU A 277 3.30 9.26 -5.55
CA LEU A 277 2.59 7.98 -5.63
C LEU A 277 2.91 7.29 -6.96
N PHE A 278 3.56 6.13 -6.89
CA PHE A 278 3.72 5.23 -8.03
C PHE A 278 2.82 4.02 -7.85
N ARG A 279 2.02 3.71 -8.87
CA ARG A 279 1.10 2.58 -8.85
C ARG A 279 1.28 1.75 -10.12
N ALA A 280 1.77 0.52 -9.97
CA ALA A 280 1.79 -0.45 -11.05
C ALA A 280 0.38 -1.00 -11.30
N PRO A 281 0.07 -1.40 -12.55
CA PRO A 281 -1.13 -2.16 -12.83
C PRO A 281 -1.09 -3.51 -12.08
N PHE A 282 -2.25 -3.96 -11.61
CA PHE A 282 -2.39 -5.25 -10.91
C PHE A 282 -2.35 -6.45 -11.85
N ASN A 283 -2.52 -6.20 -13.16
CA ASN A 283 -2.62 -7.27 -14.14
C ASN A 283 -1.30 -8.05 -14.25
N ARG A 284 -1.38 -9.37 -14.04
CA ARG A 284 -0.27 -10.30 -14.22
C ARG A 284 -0.54 -11.13 -15.47
N LYS A 285 0.07 -10.72 -16.59
CA LYS A 285 -0.09 -11.39 -17.89
C LYS A 285 0.32 -12.87 -17.89
N ASN A 286 1.10 -13.28 -16.88
CA ASN A 286 1.55 -14.66 -16.69
C ASN A 286 0.62 -15.51 -15.81
N LEU A 287 -0.51 -14.97 -15.34
CA LEU A 287 -1.53 -15.71 -14.60
C LEU A 287 -2.73 -16.01 -15.49
N PHE A 288 -3.11 -17.29 -15.55
CA PHE A 288 -4.35 -17.74 -16.17
C PHE A 288 -5.42 -17.87 -15.08
N TYR A 289 -6.58 -17.25 -15.29
CA TYR A 289 -7.71 -17.31 -14.37
C TYR A 289 -8.78 -18.23 -14.95
N GLU A 290 -9.15 -19.26 -14.19
CA GLU A 290 -10.19 -20.24 -14.55
C GLU A 290 -11.13 -20.41 -13.37
N VAL A 291 -12.44 -20.48 -13.64
CA VAL A 291 -13.46 -20.77 -12.65
C VAL A 291 -14.09 -22.10 -13.03
N LEU A 292 -13.97 -23.09 -12.15
CA LEU A 292 -14.54 -24.42 -12.33
C LEU A 292 -15.70 -24.61 -11.36
N GLN A 293 -16.76 -25.27 -11.82
CA GLN A 293 -17.86 -25.64 -10.95
C GLN A 293 -17.39 -26.70 -9.95
N LYS A 294 -17.53 -26.44 -8.65
CA LYS A 294 -17.21 -27.43 -7.62
C LYS A 294 -18.27 -28.52 -7.64
N SER A 295 -17.86 -29.78 -7.73
CA SER A 295 -18.79 -30.92 -7.66
C SER A 295 -19.46 -31.02 -6.28
N ASP A 296 -20.77 -31.25 -6.25
CA ASP A 296 -21.58 -31.24 -5.02
C ASP A 296 -21.26 -32.37 -4.03
N VAL A 297 -20.56 -33.41 -4.48
CA VAL A 297 -20.17 -34.56 -3.66
C VAL A 297 -18.70 -34.43 -3.27
N GLY A 298 -18.41 -34.31 -1.96
CA GLY A 298 -17.06 -34.06 -1.44
C GLY A 298 -15.96 -34.97 -2.00
N LYS A 299 -16.24 -36.26 -2.25
CA LYS A 299 -15.27 -37.21 -2.84
C LYS A 299 -14.88 -36.89 -4.29
N ASN A 300 -15.80 -36.35 -5.09
CA ASN A 300 -15.55 -36.03 -6.49
C ASN A 300 -14.69 -34.76 -6.64
N ALA A 301 -14.82 -33.82 -5.71
CA ALA A 301 -14.01 -32.59 -5.72
C ALA A 301 -12.53 -32.89 -5.49
N PHE A 302 -12.21 -33.90 -4.67
CA PHE A 302 -10.83 -34.35 -4.46
C PHE A 302 -10.27 -35.06 -5.69
N SER A 303 -11.04 -35.96 -6.33
CA SER A 303 -10.58 -36.61 -7.56
C SER A 303 -10.30 -35.59 -8.66
N ASP A 304 -11.13 -34.55 -8.78
CA ASP A 304 -10.90 -33.48 -9.76
C ASP A 304 -9.62 -32.71 -9.46
N LEU A 305 -9.32 -32.43 -8.19
CA LEU A 305 -8.07 -31.80 -7.77
C LEU A 305 -6.86 -32.68 -8.07
N VAL A 306 -6.90 -33.97 -7.69
CA VAL A 306 -5.81 -34.93 -7.96
C VAL A 306 -5.56 -35.05 -9.45
N ASN A 307 -6.62 -35.22 -10.25
CA ASN A 307 -6.53 -35.28 -11.71
C ASN A 307 -5.94 -34.00 -12.29
N CYS A 308 -6.36 -32.84 -11.80
CA CYS A 308 -5.81 -31.54 -12.22
C CYS A 308 -4.31 -31.46 -11.94
N ILE A 309 -3.87 -31.85 -10.73
CA ILE A 309 -2.45 -31.86 -10.36
C ILE A 309 -1.68 -32.85 -11.25
N GLN A 310 -2.12 -34.10 -11.35
CA GLN A 310 -1.42 -35.15 -12.09
C GLN A 310 -1.40 -34.93 -13.61
N GLN A 311 -2.43 -34.33 -14.20
CA GLN A 311 -2.50 -34.14 -15.66
C GLN A 311 -1.94 -32.80 -16.12
N ARG A 312 -2.25 -31.70 -15.43
CA ARG A 312 -1.83 -30.34 -15.86
C ARG A 312 -0.56 -29.87 -15.18
N PHE A 313 -0.31 -30.30 -13.94
CA PHE A 313 0.73 -29.72 -13.09
C PHE A 313 1.68 -30.77 -12.51
N ASP A 314 1.87 -31.90 -13.20
CA ASP A 314 2.75 -32.98 -12.73
C ASP A 314 4.14 -32.44 -12.40
N LYS A 315 4.64 -32.77 -11.20
CA LYS A 315 5.94 -32.34 -10.66
C LYS A 315 6.15 -30.83 -10.60
N GLN A 316 5.08 -30.03 -10.65
CA GLN A 316 5.12 -28.58 -10.44
C GLN A 316 4.68 -28.23 -9.02
N SER A 317 5.06 -27.03 -8.56
CA SER A 317 4.64 -26.52 -7.25
C SER A 317 3.31 -25.76 -7.34
N GLY A 318 2.45 -25.92 -6.35
CA GLY A 318 1.16 -25.26 -6.25
C GLY A 318 0.77 -24.96 -4.80
N ILE A 319 -0.29 -24.15 -4.63
CA ILE A 319 -0.88 -23.83 -3.34
C ILE A 319 -2.39 -24.08 -3.43
N VAL A 320 -2.94 -24.81 -2.47
CA VAL A 320 -4.39 -25.03 -2.32
C VAL A 320 -4.87 -24.25 -1.10
N TYR A 321 -5.67 -23.21 -1.33
CA TYR A 321 -6.30 -22.46 -0.24
C TYR A 321 -7.60 -23.14 0.20
N CYS A 322 -7.69 -23.42 1.50
CA CYS A 322 -8.85 -24.04 2.12
C CYS A 322 -9.54 -23.03 3.06
N LEU A 323 -10.83 -23.22 3.31
CA LEU A 323 -11.61 -22.32 4.16
C LEU A 323 -11.27 -22.49 5.64
N SER A 324 -11.13 -23.73 6.10
CA SER A 324 -10.79 -24.05 7.49
C SER A 324 -9.49 -24.86 7.60
N GLN A 325 -8.91 -24.89 8.80
CA GLN A 325 -7.73 -25.72 9.09
C GLN A 325 -8.03 -27.20 8.90
N ARG A 326 -9.21 -27.65 9.33
CA ARG A 326 -9.68 -29.02 9.15
C ARG A 326 -9.76 -29.39 7.67
N ASP A 327 -10.31 -28.52 6.82
CA ASP A 327 -10.35 -28.76 5.38
C ASP A 327 -8.94 -28.91 4.80
N ALA A 328 -7.98 -28.11 5.28
CA ALA A 328 -6.59 -28.21 4.84
C ALA A 328 -5.93 -29.53 5.27
N GLU A 329 -6.21 -30.01 6.48
CA GLU A 329 -5.75 -31.31 6.97
C GLU A 329 -6.34 -32.46 6.13
N ASP A 330 -7.65 -32.42 5.88
CA ASP A 330 -8.36 -33.42 5.08
C ASP A 330 -7.81 -33.46 3.64
N VAL A 331 -7.63 -32.29 3.00
CA VAL A 331 -7.00 -32.18 1.67
C VAL A 331 -5.59 -32.75 1.66
N CYS A 332 -4.79 -32.45 2.69
CA CYS A 332 -3.41 -32.93 2.80
C CYS A 332 -3.37 -34.47 2.87
N VAL A 333 -4.19 -35.07 3.73
CA VAL A 333 -4.26 -36.52 3.91
C VAL A 333 -4.69 -37.22 2.62
N GLU A 334 -5.70 -36.70 1.92
CA GLU A 334 -6.15 -37.31 0.66
C GLU A 334 -5.09 -37.17 -0.45
N LEU A 335 -4.43 -36.02 -0.57
CA LEU A 335 -3.35 -35.84 -1.56
C LEU A 335 -2.12 -36.73 -1.27
N GLN A 336 -1.82 -37.05 -0.01
CA GLN A 336 -0.72 -37.95 0.35
C GLN A 336 -0.98 -39.43 0.04
N ARG A 337 -2.24 -39.82 -0.16
CA ARG A 337 -2.62 -41.20 -0.52
C ARG A 337 -2.43 -41.50 -2.01
N HIS A 338 -2.20 -40.48 -2.82
CA HIS A 338 -1.97 -40.54 -4.27
C HIS A 338 -0.53 -40.15 -4.61
#